data_AF-A0A950NM87-F1
#
_entry.id   AF-A0A950NM87-F1
#
_cell.length_a   1.000
_cell.length_b   1.000
_cell.length_c   1.000
_cell.angle_alpha   90.00
_cell.angle_beta   90.00
_cell.angle_gamma   90.00
#
_symmetry.space_group_name_H-M   'P 1'
#
loop_
_entity.id
_entity.type
_entity.pdbx_description
1 polymer ?
#
loop_
_entity_poly.entity_id
_entity_poly.type
_entity_poly.pdbx_seq_one_letter_code
_entity_poly.pdbx_strand_id
1 'polypeptide(L)'
;MFHENAQEVGLPYDGPPRVKRVSVEVKPSYSLSALVWGDDPAELVLLHGGAQNAHTWDTVALALGRPLVAVDLPGHGHSDGRLDVGISPSDYAHDIAVAIRALAPDARMVVGMSLGGLTALALAAQDPDLVRKLVLVDVTPGVNREKGSSIAAFVNGPASFPNFDEILARTVEFNPTRSESSLRRGILHNAVQQPDGSWVWRYRRWRVIGEGESGAVAAHPDFGALWDAVDAVRAPIMLVRGADSPVVDDDDVAELRRRQPTVRVELVEGAGHSIQGDQPLVLANLLADFLRD
;
A
#
# COMPACT_ATOMS: atom_id res chain seq x y z
N MET A 1 -4.26 -2.93 -18.73
CA MET A 1 -5.23 -3.98 -18.40
C MET A 1 -6.45 -3.44 -17.63
N PHE A 2 -6.73 -2.13 -17.67
CA PHE A 2 -7.85 -1.52 -16.92
C PHE A 2 -9.24 -2.04 -17.30
N HIS A 3 -9.45 -2.43 -18.56
CA HIS A 3 -10.72 -3.05 -18.98
C HIS A 3 -10.99 -4.37 -18.23
N GLU A 4 -9.96 -5.14 -17.91
CA GLU A 4 -10.08 -6.37 -17.12
C GLU A 4 -10.45 -6.06 -15.67
N ASN A 5 -9.84 -5.02 -15.07
CA ASN A 5 -10.25 -4.55 -13.74
C ASN A 5 -11.73 -4.16 -13.73
N ALA A 6 -12.18 -3.36 -14.71
CA ALA A 6 -13.56 -2.91 -14.78
C ALA A 6 -14.54 -4.08 -14.98
N GLN A 7 -14.21 -5.01 -15.89
CA GLN A 7 -15.01 -6.21 -16.15
C GLN A 7 -15.13 -7.10 -14.91
N GLU A 8 -14.03 -7.28 -14.16
CA GLU A 8 -13.98 -8.13 -12.96
C GLU A 8 -14.97 -7.66 -11.87
N VAL A 9 -15.18 -6.35 -11.74
CA VAL A 9 -16.06 -5.77 -10.72
C VAL A 9 -17.35 -5.16 -11.29
N GLY A 10 -17.64 -5.38 -12.58
CA GLY A 10 -18.85 -4.88 -13.23
C GLY A 10 -18.94 -3.35 -13.36
N LEU A 11 -17.80 -2.65 -13.41
CA LEU A 11 -17.77 -1.21 -13.69
C LEU A 11 -17.95 -0.93 -15.19
N PRO A 12 -18.67 0.14 -15.58
CA PRO A 12 -18.67 0.64 -16.95
C PRO A 12 -17.25 0.96 -17.43
N TYR A 13 -16.98 0.71 -18.70
CA TYR A 13 -15.66 0.97 -19.31
C TYR A 13 -15.82 1.62 -20.69
N ASP A 14 -15.87 2.95 -20.68
CA ASP A 14 -16.06 3.76 -21.89
C ASP A 14 -14.74 4.05 -22.64
N GLY A 15 -13.61 3.59 -22.11
CA GLY A 15 -12.28 3.79 -22.67
C GLY A 15 -11.19 3.71 -21.60
N PRO A 16 -9.91 3.73 -22.01
CA PRO A 16 -8.81 3.75 -21.06
C PRO A 16 -8.86 5.02 -20.20
N PRO A 17 -8.71 4.92 -18.87
CA PRO A 17 -8.60 6.09 -18.01
C PRO A 17 -7.34 6.89 -18.36
N ARG A 18 -7.37 8.19 -18.07
CA ARG A 18 -6.20 9.05 -18.17
C ARG A 18 -5.27 8.77 -16.99
N VAL A 19 -4.22 8.01 -17.24
CA VAL A 19 -3.23 7.65 -16.23
C VAL A 19 -1.85 7.78 -16.82
N LYS A 20 -0.95 8.49 -16.12
CA LYS A 20 0.46 8.60 -16.48
C LYS A 20 1.35 8.19 -15.33
N ARG A 21 2.43 7.48 -15.65
CA ARG A 21 3.50 7.22 -14.69
C ARG A 21 4.46 8.40 -14.70
N VAL A 22 4.80 8.91 -13.53
CA VAL A 22 5.74 10.02 -13.34
C VAL A 22 6.82 9.61 -12.36
N SER A 23 7.94 10.32 -12.39
CA SER A 23 9.05 10.15 -11.46
C SER A 23 9.30 11.49 -10.76
N VAL A 24 9.46 11.45 -9.44
CA VAL A 24 9.80 12.60 -8.58
C VAL A 24 11.16 12.35 -7.98
N GLU A 25 12.12 13.21 -8.29
CA GLU A 25 13.43 13.19 -7.63
C GLU A 25 13.26 13.68 -6.18
N VAL A 26 13.58 12.82 -5.22
CA VAL A 26 13.50 13.13 -3.78
C VAL A 26 14.84 13.67 -3.27
N LYS A 27 15.94 13.12 -3.77
CA LYS A 27 17.31 13.62 -3.59
C LYS A 27 18.12 13.22 -4.83
N PRO A 28 19.31 13.80 -5.07
CA PRO A 28 20.09 13.52 -6.27
C PRO A 28 20.25 12.02 -6.52
N SER A 29 19.86 11.55 -7.72
CA SER A 29 19.92 10.13 -8.13
C SER A 29 19.04 9.17 -7.33
N TYR A 30 17.98 9.67 -6.68
CA TYR A 30 17.00 8.86 -5.97
C TYR A 30 15.60 9.41 -6.21
N SER A 31 14.78 8.63 -6.91
CA SER A 31 13.45 9.03 -7.33
C SER A 31 12.36 8.06 -6.89
N LEU A 32 11.19 8.62 -6.58
CA LEU A 32 9.97 7.86 -6.40
C LEU A 32 9.12 7.91 -7.67
N SER A 33 8.53 6.77 -8.01
CA SER A 33 7.58 6.61 -9.09
C SER A 33 6.15 6.73 -8.57
N ALA A 34 5.26 7.31 -9.36
CA ALA A 34 3.83 7.36 -9.05
C ALA A 34 2.97 7.24 -10.31
N LEU A 35 1.74 6.79 -10.13
CA LEU A 35 0.67 6.86 -11.11
C LEU A 35 -0.20 8.08 -10.80
N VAL A 36 -0.27 9.02 -11.73
CA VAL A 36 -1.18 10.18 -11.68
C VAL A 36 -2.41 9.84 -12.50
N TRP A 37 -3.57 9.86 -11.85
CA TRP A 37 -4.88 9.58 -12.43
C TRP A 37 -5.65 10.88 -12.63
N GLY A 38 -6.20 11.07 -13.83
CA GLY A 38 -6.88 12.29 -14.23
C GLY A 38 -5.92 13.41 -14.68
N ASP A 39 -6.52 14.49 -15.20
CA ASP A 39 -5.79 15.71 -15.62
C ASP A 39 -5.94 16.86 -14.61
N ASP A 40 -6.90 16.75 -13.68
CA ASP A 40 -7.15 17.73 -12.62
C ASP A 40 -6.23 17.52 -11.40
N PRO A 41 -6.11 18.51 -10.49
CA PRO A 41 -5.34 18.36 -9.26
C PRO A 41 -5.82 17.16 -8.42
N ALA A 42 -4.87 16.36 -7.95
CA ALA A 42 -5.15 15.15 -7.20
C ALA A 42 -5.87 15.43 -5.87
N GLU A 43 -7.02 14.78 -5.66
CA GLU A 43 -7.79 14.87 -4.42
C GLU A 43 -7.32 13.86 -3.37
N LEU A 44 -6.73 12.75 -3.80
CA LEU A 44 -6.28 11.65 -2.93
C LEU A 44 -4.85 11.22 -3.24
N VAL A 45 -4.15 10.76 -2.21
CA VAL A 45 -2.88 10.05 -2.33
C VAL A 45 -3.04 8.63 -1.78
N LEU A 46 -2.62 7.62 -2.54
CA LEU A 46 -2.77 6.21 -2.20
C LEU A 46 -1.39 5.55 -2.03
N LEU A 47 -1.15 4.92 -0.88
CA LEU A 47 0.09 4.25 -0.52
C LEU A 47 -0.14 2.75 -0.31
N HIS A 48 0.53 1.91 -1.09
CA HIS A 48 0.37 0.45 -1.07
C HIS A 48 1.05 -0.22 0.14
N GLY A 49 0.75 -1.51 0.38
CA GLY A 49 1.40 -2.32 1.41
C GLY A 49 2.78 -2.86 1.02
N GLY A 50 3.46 -3.54 1.96
CA GLY A 50 4.75 -4.17 1.66
C GLY A 50 4.65 -5.18 0.52
N ALA A 51 5.70 -5.28 -0.30
CA ALA A 51 5.77 -6.18 -1.47
C ALA A 51 4.70 -5.95 -2.56
N GLN A 52 4.01 -4.82 -2.54
CA GLN A 52 3.07 -4.38 -3.58
C GLN A 52 3.64 -3.21 -4.40
N ASN A 53 2.80 -2.60 -5.24
CA ASN A 53 3.13 -1.39 -6.01
C ASN A 53 1.84 -0.57 -6.25
N ALA A 54 1.96 0.60 -6.86
CA ALA A 54 0.87 1.54 -7.11
C ALA A 54 -0.33 0.93 -7.85
N HIS A 55 -0.12 -0.09 -8.71
CA HIS A 55 -1.21 -0.76 -9.43
C HIS A 55 -2.13 -1.61 -8.55
N THR A 56 -1.80 -1.82 -7.26
CA THR A 56 -2.76 -2.43 -6.33
C THR A 56 -4.05 -1.61 -6.19
N TRP A 57 -3.99 -0.32 -6.53
CA TRP A 57 -5.11 0.62 -6.40
C TRP A 57 -5.95 0.76 -7.67
N ASP A 58 -5.58 0.10 -8.78
CA ASP A 58 -6.20 0.33 -10.09
C ASP A 58 -7.74 0.18 -10.07
N THR A 59 -8.26 -0.87 -9.43
CA THR A 59 -9.71 -1.10 -9.35
C THR A 59 -10.41 -0.06 -8.46
N VAL A 60 -9.77 0.33 -7.34
CA VAL A 60 -10.28 1.37 -6.45
C VAL A 60 -10.28 2.73 -7.15
N ALA A 61 -9.23 3.05 -7.91
CA ALA A 61 -9.11 4.29 -8.65
C ALA A 61 -10.17 4.40 -9.77
N LEU A 62 -10.41 3.30 -10.50
CA LEU A 62 -11.50 3.21 -11.47
C LEU A 62 -12.88 3.42 -10.80
N ALA A 63 -13.12 2.77 -9.66
CA ALA A 63 -14.38 2.88 -8.93
C ALA A 63 -14.62 4.28 -8.35
N LEU A 64 -13.56 4.95 -7.87
CA LEU A 64 -13.63 6.32 -7.37
C LEU A 64 -13.93 7.33 -8.49
N GLY A 65 -13.33 7.14 -9.67
CA GLY A 65 -13.48 8.07 -10.79
C GLY A 65 -13.01 9.50 -10.48
N ARG A 66 -12.00 9.64 -9.60
CA ARG A 66 -11.49 10.93 -9.11
C ARG A 66 -10.01 11.13 -9.42
N PRO A 67 -9.54 12.39 -9.54
CA PRO A 67 -8.13 12.69 -9.65
C PRO A 67 -7.37 12.23 -8.41
N LEU A 68 -6.31 11.45 -8.58
CA LEU A 68 -5.52 10.92 -7.48
C LEU A 68 -4.09 10.58 -7.89
N VAL A 69 -3.24 10.36 -6.88
CA VAL A 69 -1.87 9.88 -7.07
C VAL A 69 -1.69 8.59 -6.29
N ALA A 70 -1.29 7.51 -6.95
CA ALA A 70 -0.86 6.28 -6.31
C ALA A 70 0.67 6.16 -6.37
N VAL A 71 1.33 6.13 -5.22
CA VAL A 71 2.80 6.18 -5.14
C VAL A 71 3.37 4.78 -4.99
N ASP A 72 4.42 4.46 -5.75
CA ASP A 72 5.28 3.32 -5.45
C ASP A 72 6.17 3.69 -4.26
N LEU A 73 6.03 3.01 -3.12
CA LEU A 73 6.87 3.23 -1.94
C LEU A 73 8.35 3.01 -2.27
N PRO A 74 9.30 3.58 -1.49
CA PRO A 74 10.72 3.30 -1.62
C PRO A 74 11.04 1.81 -1.83
N GLY A 75 11.81 1.52 -2.88
CA GLY A 75 12.22 0.16 -3.23
C GLY A 75 11.12 -0.74 -3.79
N HIS A 76 9.94 -0.22 -4.11
CA HIS A 76 8.83 -0.95 -4.70
C HIS A 76 8.51 -0.43 -6.11
N GLY A 77 7.85 -1.26 -6.93
CA GLY A 77 7.39 -0.88 -8.26
C GLY A 77 8.51 -0.32 -9.14
N HIS A 78 8.40 0.96 -9.50
CA HIS A 78 9.44 1.68 -10.27
C HIS A 78 10.16 2.75 -9.45
N SER A 79 10.00 2.76 -8.12
CA SER A 79 10.74 3.64 -7.23
C SER A 79 12.12 3.09 -6.93
N ASP A 80 13.08 3.99 -6.76
CA ASP A 80 14.40 3.62 -6.27
C ASP A 80 14.33 3.09 -4.83
N GLY A 81 15.24 2.19 -4.49
CA GLY A 81 15.41 1.70 -3.14
C GLY A 81 16.45 2.51 -2.38
N ARG A 82 16.22 2.74 -1.08
CA ARG A 82 17.24 3.35 -0.21
C ARG A 82 18.38 2.36 0.00
N LEU A 83 19.61 2.85 -0.13
CA LEU A 83 20.84 2.08 0.13
C LEU A 83 21.54 2.53 1.42
N ASP A 84 21.09 3.63 2.03
CA ASP A 84 21.90 4.48 2.90
C ASP A 84 21.37 4.66 4.34
N VAL A 85 20.13 4.26 4.65
CA VAL A 85 19.53 4.44 6.00
C VAL A 85 18.61 3.27 6.38
N GLY A 86 18.18 3.27 7.65
CA GLY A 86 17.11 2.40 8.13
C GLY A 86 15.85 2.51 7.27
N ILE A 87 15.15 1.38 7.13
CA ILE A 87 13.94 1.26 6.32
C ILE A 87 12.76 1.24 7.31
N SER A 88 12.35 2.41 7.81
CA SER A 88 11.19 2.54 8.70
C SER A 88 10.05 3.31 8.03
N PRO A 89 8.79 3.17 8.50
CA PRO A 89 7.68 4.00 8.05
C PRO A 89 7.95 5.51 8.20
N SER A 90 8.71 5.91 9.22
CA SER A 90 9.12 7.30 9.42
C SER A 90 10.11 7.79 8.37
N ASP A 91 11.05 6.94 7.92
CA ASP A 91 11.97 7.28 6.84
C ASP A 91 11.23 7.40 5.50
N TYR A 92 10.24 6.51 5.27
CA TYR A 92 9.39 6.57 4.09
C TYR A 92 8.53 7.83 4.08
N ALA A 93 8.01 8.26 5.23
CA ALA A 93 7.19 9.46 5.35
C ALA A 93 7.91 10.71 4.81
N HIS A 94 9.23 10.85 5.05
CA HIS A 94 10.02 11.97 4.54
C HIS A 94 10.06 12.00 2.99
N ASP A 95 10.30 10.85 2.36
CA ASP A 95 10.36 10.77 0.89
C ASP A 95 8.96 10.98 0.28
N ILE A 96 7.94 10.40 0.91
CA ILE A 96 6.55 10.54 0.50
C ILE A 96 6.09 11.99 0.63
N ALA A 97 6.52 12.73 1.67
CA ALA A 97 6.21 14.15 1.81
C ALA A 97 6.73 14.98 0.62
N VAL A 98 7.92 14.66 0.09
CA VAL A 98 8.46 15.31 -1.12
C VAL A 98 7.60 14.97 -2.34
N ALA A 99 7.23 13.70 -2.51
CA ALA A 99 6.36 13.27 -3.62
C ALA A 99 4.97 13.93 -3.57
N ILE A 100 4.35 14.02 -2.39
CA ILE A 100 3.04 14.67 -2.21
C ILE A 100 3.12 16.16 -2.52
N ARG A 101 4.13 16.87 -2.00
CA ARG A 101 4.31 18.31 -2.32
C ARG A 101 4.44 18.56 -3.82
N ALA A 102 5.09 17.66 -4.56
CA ALA A 102 5.30 17.81 -5.99
C ALA A 102 4.06 17.44 -6.83
N LEU A 103 3.32 16.39 -6.45
CA LEU A 103 2.28 15.80 -7.29
C LEU A 103 0.85 16.09 -6.82
N ALA A 104 0.66 16.30 -5.52
CA ALA A 104 -0.65 16.38 -4.89
C ALA A 104 -0.65 17.30 -3.65
N PRO A 105 -0.14 18.54 -3.72
CA PRO A 105 0.00 19.42 -2.55
C PRO A 105 -1.35 19.75 -1.88
N ASP A 106 -2.43 19.73 -2.67
CA ASP A 106 -3.79 20.03 -2.21
C ASP A 106 -4.63 18.78 -1.94
N ALA A 107 -4.00 17.59 -1.89
CA ALA A 107 -4.70 16.35 -1.59
C ALA A 107 -5.46 16.45 -0.26
N ARG A 108 -6.72 16.03 -0.30
CA ARG A 108 -7.64 16.10 0.84
C ARG A 108 -7.57 14.85 1.71
N MET A 109 -7.02 13.76 1.19
CA MET A 109 -6.97 12.49 1.87
C MET A 109 -5.70 11.71 1.49
N VAL A 110 -5.05 11.13 2.50
CA VAL A 110 -4.00 10.11 2.30
C VAL A 110 -4.55 8.78 2.78
N VAL A 111 -4.53 7.79 1.89
CA VAL A 111 -4.97 6.42 2.14
C VAL A 111 -3.76 5.53 2.10
N GLY A 112 -3.53 4.76 3.16
CA GLY A 112 -2.41 3.85 3.24
C GLY A 112 -2.84 2.46 3.70
N MET A 113 -2.40 1.43 2.97
CA MET A 113 -2.60 0.04 3.35
C MET A 113 -1.35 -0.53 3.99
N SER A 114 -1.47 -1.25 5.11
CA SER A 114 -0.34 -1.98 5.71
C SER A 114 0.89 -1.09 5.92
N LEU A 115 2.04 -1.42 5.32
CA LEU A 115 3.24 -0.57 5.33
C LEU A 115 2.97 0.88 4.87
N GLY A 116 2.14 1.07 3.84
CA GLY A 116 1.69 2.38 3.38
C GLY A 116 0.81 3.10 4.40
N GLY A 117 0.03 2.37 5.21
CA GLY A 117 -0.77 2.94 6.30
C GLY A 117 0.09 3.41 7.47
N LEU A 118 1.08 2.62 7.88
CA LEU A 118 2.06 3.04 8.88
C LEU A 118 2.89 4.24 8.39
N THR A 119 3.22 4.28 7.09
CA THR A 119 3.91 5.41 6.46
C THR A 119 3.02 6.66 6.44
N ALA A 120 1.74 6.52 6.08
CA ALA A 120 0.77 7.61 6.09
C ALA A 120 0.52 8.15 7.52
N LEU A 121 0.51 7.27 8.51
CA LEU A 121 0.42 7.63 9.92
C LEU A 121 1.65 8.46 10.37
N ALA A 122 2.85 7.98 10.06
CA ALA A 122 4.08 8.70 10.37
C ALA A 122 4.13 10.07 9.67
N LEU A 123 3.71 10.12 8.39
CA LEU A 123 3.56 11.36 7.63
C LEU A 123 2.58 12.32 8.30
N ALA A 124 1.40 11.85 8.72
CA ALA A 124 0.39 12.69 9.35
C ALA A 124 0.86 13.30 10.68
N ALA A 125 1.75 12.61 11.40
CA ALA A 125 2.38 13.13 12.61
C ALA A 125 3.52 14.13 12.32
N GLN A 126 4.33 13.87 11.29
CA GLN A 126 5.53 14.66 10.95
C GLN A 126 5.22 15.91 10.12
N ASP A 127 4.33 15.78 9.12
CA ASP A 127 3.93 16.82 8.17
C ASP A 127 2.38 16.95 8.14
N PRO A 128 1.76 17.41 9.23
CA PRO A 128 0.30 17.40 9.38
C PRO A 128 -0.44 18.24 8.33
N ASP A 129 0.20 19.25 7.75
CA ASP A 129 -0.40 20.08 6.70
C ASP A 129 -0.60 19.33 5.37
N LEU A 130 0.13 18.21 5.16
CA LEU A 130 -0.01 17.35 3.98
C LEU A 130 -1.13 16.31 4.12
N VAL A 131 -1.62 16.08 5.34
CA VAL A 131 -2.62 15.04 5.61
C VAL A 131 -3.86 15.68 6.24
N ARG A 132 -4.85 15.99 5.40
CA ARG A 132 -6.12 16.58 5.85
C ARG A 132 -7.12 15.53 6.35
N LYS A 133 -7.06 14.31 5.83
CA LYS A 133 -7.77 13.10 6.28
C LYS A 133 -6.84 11.90 6.13
N LEU A 134 -6.83 11.01 7.11
CA LEU A 134 -6.03 9.79 7.10
C LEU A 134 -6.93 8.56 7.04
N VAL A 135 -6.67 7.67 6.09
CA VAL A 135 -7.31 6.36 6.04
C VAL A 135 -6.27 5.27 6.19
N LEU A 136 -6.44 4.44 7.21
CA LEU A 136 -5.66 3.24 7.47
C LEU A 136 -6.43 2.03 6.95
N VAL A 137 -5.86 1.34 5.96
CA VAL A 137 -6.45 0.12 5.39
C VAL A 137 -5.74 -1.08 6.01
N ASP A 138 -6.46 -1.72 6.91
CA ASP A 138 -6.11 -2.95 7.60
C ASP A 138 -4.74 -2.94 8.29
N VAL A 139 -4.45 -1.88 9.04
CA VAL A 139 -3.20 -1.77 9.81
C VAL A 139 -3.31 -0.82 11.00
N THR A 140 -2.59 -1.15 12.06
CA THR A 140 -2.32 -0.28 13.21
C THR A 140 -0.87 -0.48 13.68
N PRO A 141 -0.34 0.38 14.57
CA PRO A 141 0.96 0.15 15.20
C PRO A 141 1.06 -1.12 16.08
N GLY A 142 -0.08 -1.76 16.39
CA GLY A 142 -0.14 -2.98 17.20
C GLY A 142 0.13 -4.28 16.42
N VAL A 143 0.37 -4.19 15.11
CA VAL A 143 0.79 -5.35 14.30
C VAL A 143 2.10 -5.92 14.84
N ASN A 144 2.12 -7.24 15.05
CA ASN A 144 3.27 -7.95 15.60
C ASN A 144 3.65 -9.15 14.70
N ARG A 145 4.64 -9.94 15.14
CA ARG A 145 5.11 -11.13 14.41
C ARG A 145 4.00 -12.13 14.10
N GLU A 146 3.12 -12.39 15.05
CA GLU A 146 2.04 -13.37 14.90
C GLU A 146 1.00 -12.87 13.88
N LYS A 147 0.52 -11.64 14.09
CA LYS A 147 -0.47 -10.97 13.23
C LYS A 147 0.01 -10.83 11.78
N GLY A 148 1.31 -10.59 11.57
CA GLY A 148 1.93 -10.43 10.25
C GLY A 148 2.54 -11.70 9.63
N SER A 149 2.36 -12.87 10.23
CA SER A 149 3.13 -14.08 9.88
C SER A 149 2.89 -14.59 8.46
N SER A 150 1.65 -14.63 7.99
CA SER A 150 1.29 -15.05 6.62
C SER A 150 1.88 -14.12 5.55
N ILE A 151 1.83 -12.81 5.82
CA ILE A 151 2.41 -11.76 4.96
C ILE A 151 3.93 -11.93 4.92
N ALA A 152 4.57 -12.11 6.08
CA ALA A 152 6.00 -12.33 6.15
C ALA A 152 6.42 -13.61 5.42
N ALA A 153 5.64 -14.68 5.51
CA ALA A 153 5.90 -15.93 4.78
C ALA A 153 5.83 -15.75 3.26
N PHE A 154 4.90 -14.93 2.75
CA PHE A 154 4.83 -14.59 1.33
C PHE A 154 6.09 -13.83 0.89
N VAL A 155 6.38 -12.73 1.59
CA VAL A 155 7.47 -11.78 1.31
C VAL A 155 8.85 -12.43 1.39
N ASN A 156 9.05 -13.34 2.36
CA ASN A 156 10.29 -14.10 2.54
C ASN A 156 10.41 -15.32 1.61
N GLY A 157 9.56 -15.39 0.60
CA GLY A 157 9.56 -16.45 -0.41
C GLY A 157 10.78 -16.49 -1.33
N PRO A 158 10.73 -17.36 -2.35
CA PRO A 158 11.78 -17.50 -3.34
C PRO A 158 12.19 -16.17 -3.95
N ALA A 159 13.49 -16.11 -4.21
CA ALA A 159 14.17 -14.94 -4.72
C ALA A 159 13.77 -14.51 -6.13
N SER A 160 13.47 -15.53 -6.89
CA SER A 160 13.30 -15.58 -8.32
C SER A 160 12.50 -16.85 -8.59
N PHE A 161 11.75 -16.82 -9.68
CA PHE A 161 10.92 -17.93 -10.13
C PHE A 161 11.40 -18.35 -11.51
N PRO A 162 11.53 -19.66 -11.79
CA PRO A 162 12.02 -20.12 -13.09
C PRO A 162 11.19 -19.63 -14.28
N ASN A 163 9.89 -19.41 -14.09
CA ASN A 163 8.95 -18.98 -15.12
C ASN A 163 7.74 -18.28 -14.49
N PHE A 164 6.81 -17.82 -15.34
CA PHE A 164 5.60 -17.11 -14.91
C PHE A 164 4.62 -18.00 -14.12
N ASP A 165 4.54 -19.29 -14.46
CA ASP A 165 3.58 -20.20 -13.82
C ASP A 165 3.94 -20.48 -12.37
N GLU A 166 5.24 -20.58 -12.05
CA GLU A 166 5.75 -20.77 -10.69
C GLU A 166 5.45 -19.56 -9.77
N ILE A 167 5.64 -18.34 -10.28
CA ILE A 167 5.30 -17.13 -9.53
C ILE A 167 3.78 -17.00 -9.36
N LEU A 168 3.00 -17.41 -10.36
CA LEU A 168 1.53 -17.42 -10.28
C LEU A 168 1.03 -18.45 -9.26
N ALA A 169 1.52 -19.69 -9.31
CA ALA A 169 1.14 -20.76 -8.39
C ALA A 169 1.37 -20.34 -6.93
N ARG A 170 2.54 -19.77 -6.62
CA ARG A 170 2.81 -19.21 -5.30
C ARG A 170 1.87 -18.07 -4.94
N THR A 171 1.56 -17.19 -5.88
CA THR A 171 0.66 -16.05 -5.60
C THR A 171 -0.76 -16.54 -5.29
N VAL A 172 -1.24 -17.58 -5.97
CA VAL A 172 -2.53 -18.24 -5.72
C VAL A 172 -2.55 -18.88 -4.33
N GLU A 173 -1.50 -19.60 -3.94
CA GLU A 173 -1.38 -20.23 -2.61
C GLU A 173 -1.61 -19.23 -1.46
N PHE A 174 -1.06 -18.02 -1.59
CA PHE A 174 -1.16 -16.97 -0.57
C PHE A 174 -2.39 -16.06 -0.71
N ASN A 175 -3.14 -16.16 -1.80
CA ASN A 175 -4.31 -15.31 -2.08
C ASN A 175 -5.49 -16.14 -2.63
N PRO A 176 -5.97 -17.16 -1.90
CA PRO A 176 -6.97 -18.10 -2.41
C PRO A 176 -8.35 -17.47 -2.68
N THR A 177 -8.60 -16.27 -2.14
CA THR A 177 -9.85 -15.52 -2.34
C THR A 177 -9.90 -14.75 -3.66
N ARG A 178 -8.76 -14.59 -4.34
CA ARG A 178 -8.66 -13.77 -5.55
C ARG A 178 -8.72 -14.60 -6.82
N SER A 179 -9.34 -14.04 -7.85
CA SER A 179 -9.40 -14.67 -9.16
C SER A 179 -8.00 -14.78 -9.78
N GLU A 180 -7.74 -15.86 -10.52
CA GLU A 180 -6.44 -16.07 -11.17
C GLU A 180 -6.09 -14.94 -12.15
N SER A 181 -7.08 -14.39 -12.86
CA SER A 181 -6.90 -13.23 -13.75
C SER A 181 -6.42 -11.99 -12.97
N SER A 182 -6.99 -11.73 -11.80
CA SER A 182 -6.56 -10.66 -10.88
C SER A 182 -5.11 -10.83 -10.44
N LEU A 183 -4.73 -12.05 -10.07
CA LEU A 183 -3.37 -12.38 -9.63
C LEU A 183 -2.38 -12.27 -10.78
N ARG A 184 -2.73 -12.76 -11.97
CA ARG A 184 -1.93 -12.63 -13.19
C ARG A 184 -1.64 -11.16 -13.51
N ARG A 185 -2.64 -10.27 -13.48
CA ARG A 185 -2.42 -8.82 -13.66
C ARG A 185 -1.49 -8.26 -12.59
N GLY A 186 -1.74 -8.61 -11.32
CA GLY A 186 -0.92 -8.18 -10.20
C GLY A 186 0.56 -8.52 -10.39
N ILE A 187 0.86 -9.75 -10.82
CA ILE A 187 2.23 -10.19 -11.12
C ILE A 187 2.83 -9.41 -12.28
N LEU A 188 2.09 -9.20 -13.37
CA LEU A 188 2.59 -8.44 -14.52
C LEU A 188 2.96 -6.99 -14.18
N HIS A 189 2.29 -6.39 -13.20
CA HIS A 189 2.66 -5.07 -12.67
C HIS A 189 3.76 -5.11 -11.61
N ASN A 190 3.86 -6.22 -10.85
CA ASN A 190 4.73 -6.32 -9.68
C ASN A 190 6.00 -7.15 -9.90
N ALA A 191 6.19 -7.72 -11.09
CA ALA A 191 7.34 -8.55 -11.42
C ALA A 191 7.93 -8.16 -12.78
N VAL A 192 9.14 -8.63 -13.03
CA VAL A 192 9.87 -8.44 -14.29
C VAL A 192 10.54 -9.73 -14.70
N GLN A 193 10.44 -10.06 -15.98
CA GLN A 193 11.18 -11.16 -16.57
C GLN A 193 12.64 -10.75 -16.80
N GLN A 194 13.56 -11.59 -16.36
CA GLN A 194 15.00 -11.48 -16.56
C GLN A 194 15.42 -12.03 -17.92
N PRO A 195 16.62 -11.68 -18.42
CA PRO A 195 17.12 -12.18 -19.71
C PRO A 195 17.23 -13.71 -19.78
N ASP A 196 17.39 -14.39 -18.65
CA ASP A 196 17.44 -15.86 -18.55
C ASP A 196 16.04 -16.52 -18.54
N GLY A 197 14.97 -15.73 -18.66
CA GLY A 197 13.58 -16.18 -18.63
C GLY A 197 12.96 -16.27 -17.24
N SER A 198 13.76 -16.16 -16.17
CA SER A 198 13.29 -16.15 -14.79
C SER A 198 12.51 -14.88 -14.46
N TRP A 199 11.70 -14.91 -13.41
CA TRP A 199 10.91 -13.79 -12.94
C TRP A 199 11.35 -13.36 -11.56
N VAL A 200 11.46 -12.05 -11.35
CA VAL A 200 11.76 -11.46 -10.03
C VAL A 200 10.74 -10.38 -9.72
N TRP A 201 10.45 -10.21 -8.43
CA TRP A 201 9.59 -9.13 -7.98
C TRP A 201 10.25 -7.76 -8.16
N ARG A 202 9.43 -6.73 -8.40
CA ARG A 202 9.78 -5.31 -8.47
C ARG A 202 9.84 -4.63 -7.11
N TYR A 203 9.69 -5.37 -6.03
CA TYR A 203 10.08 -4.90 -4.72
C TYR A 203 11.48 -5.42 -4.41
N ARG A 204 12.36 -4.53 -3.97
CA ARG A 204 13.63 -4.95 -3.40
C ARG A 204 13.30 -5.74 -2.15
N ARG A 205 13.68 -7.03 -2.15
CA ARG A 205 13.77 -7.78 -0.90
C ARG A 205 14.68 -6.98 0.02
N TRP A 206 14.14 -6.68 1.20
CA TRP A 206 14.93 -6.19 2.31
C TRP A 206 16.17 -7.10 2.40
N ARG A 207 17.32 -6.58 1.99
CA ARG A 207 18.60 -7.23 2.23
C ARG A 207 19.21 -6.37 3.30
N VAL A 208 19.26 -6.92 4.51
CA VAL A 208 20.30 -6.59 5.48
C VAL A 208 21.59 -6.53 4.68
N ILE A 209 22.09 -5.32 4.43
CA ILE A 209 23.39 -5.14 3.80
C ILE A 209 24.39 -5.51 4.88
N GLY A 210 24.91 -6.72 4.75
CA GLY A 210 25.90 -7.33 5.61
C GLY A 210 26.23 -8.67 4.97
N GLU A 211 27.31 -8.70 4.21
CA GLU A 211 27.88 -9.93 3.67
C GLU A 211 28.14 -10.93 4.81
N GLY A 212 27.71 -12.17 4.62
CA GLY A 212 28.03 -13.27 5.54
C GLY A 212 26.80 -13.95 6.14
N GLU A 213 26.54 -15.16 5.64
CA GLU A 213 26.08 -16.34 6.37
C GLU A 213 24.92 -16.24 7.39
N SER A 214 23.97 -17.18 7.21
CA SER A 214 22.91 -17.59 8.12
C SER A 214 21.62 -16.74 8.15
N GLY A 215 20.61 -17.20 7.41
CA GLY A 215 19.35 -17.74 7.96
C GLY A 215 18.58 -17.01 9.07
N ALA A 216 18.90 -15.78 9.44
CA ALA A 216 18.19 -15.05 10.47
C ALA A 216 16.94 -14.40 9.87
N VAL A 217 15.77 -14.95 10.24
CA VAL A 217 14.46 -14.35 10.04
C VAL A 217 14.54 -12.89 10.47
N ALA A 218 14.26 -11.96 9.55
CA ALA A 218 14.12 -10.55 9.87
C ALA A 218 13.29 -10.41 11.16
N ALA A 219 13.82 -9.70 12.15
CA ALA A 219 13.00 -9.23 13.25
C ALA A 219 11.78 -8.54 12.62
N HIS A 220 10.55 -8.98 12.95
CA HIS A 220 9.39 -8.18 12.61
C HIS A 220 9.63 -6.80 13.22
N PRO A 221 9.56 -5.71 12.45
CA PRO A 221 9.76 -4.39 13.00
C PRO A 221 8.71 -4.20 14.10
N ASP A 222 9.15 -3.84 15.30
CA ASP A 222 8.25 -3.39 16.34
C ASP A 222 7.78 -1.99 15.95
N PHE A 223 6.49 -1.88 15.62
CA PHE A 223 5.87 -0.61 15.26
C PHE A 223 5.25 0.09 16.47
N GLY A 224 5.41 -0.43 17.68
CA GLY A 224 4.80 0.10 18.89
C GLY A 224 5.11 1.59 19.14
N ALA A 225 6.29 2.06 18.73
CA ALA A 225 6.66 3.48 18.80
C ALA A 225 5.75 4.40 17.94
N LEU A 226 5.09 3.87 16.91
CA LEU A 226 4.13 4.63 16.09
C LEU A 226 2.80 4.87 16.81
N TRP A 227 2.55 4.28 17.98
CA TRP A 227 1.41 4.68 18.81
C TRP A 227 1.53 6.13 19.29
N ASP A 228 2.74 6.65 19.49
CA ASP A 228 2.94 8.08 19.80
C ASP A 228 2.61 8.96 18.58
N ALA A 229 2.83 8.44 17.35
CA ALA A 229 2.39 9.12 16.13
C ALA A 229 0.86 9.18 16.05
N VAL A 230 0.14 8.15 16.50
CA VAL A 230 -1.33 8.17 16.59
C VAL A 230 -1.80 9.32 17.47
N ASP A 231 -1.18 9.56 18.62
CA ASP A 231 -1.55 10.70 19.49
C ASP A 231 -1.28 12.06 18.85
N ALA A 232 -0.27 12.15 17.97
CA ALA A 232 0.13 13.38 17.30
C ALA A 232 -0.73 13.74 16.08
N VAL A 233 -1.46 12.78 15.50
CA VAL A 233 -2.31 13.03 14.32
C VAL A 233 -3.47 13.96 14.68
N ARG A 234 -3.57 15.07 13.94
CA ARG A 234 -4.65 16.06 14.06
C ARG A 234 -5.80 15.85 13.06
N ALA A 235 -5.54 15.11 11.99
CA ALA A 235 -6.51 14.83 10.94
C ALA A 235 -7.56 13.81 11.41
N PRO A 236 -8.80 13.89 10.93
CA PRO A 236 -9.76 12.80 11.09
C PRO A 236 -9.17 11.49 10.53
N ILE A 237 -9.32 10.42 11.31
CA ILE A 237 -8.83 9.08 10.97
C ILE A 237 -10.02 8.16 10.68
N MET A 238 -9.92 7.40 9.59
CA MET A 238 -10.74 6.22 9.37
C MET A 238 -9.85 4.97 9.32
N LEU A 239 -10.19 3.96 10.12
CA LEU A 239 -9.65 2.60 10.00
C LEU A 239 -10.65 1.75 9.24
N VAL A 240 -10.22 1.16 8.13
CA VAL A 240 -11.00 0.17 7.37
C VAL A 240 -10.35 -1.20 7.60
N ARG A 241 -11.05 -2.10 8.28
CA ARG A 241 -10.58 -3.43 8.69
C ARG A 241 -11.25 -4.52 7.86
N GLY A 242 -10.48 -5.51 7.41
CA GLY A 242 -11.03 -6.69 6.75
C GLY A 242 -11.56 -7.66 7.79
N ALA A 243 -12.80 -8.13 7.64
CA ALA A 243 -13.41 -9.06 8.60
C ALA A 243 -12.64 -10.39 8.74
N ASP A 244 -11.98 -10.82 7.67
CA ASP A 244 -11.22 -12.08 7.61
C ASP A 244 -9.72 -11.84 7.89
N SER A 245 -9.31 -10.62 8.24
CA SER A 245 -7.91 -10.28 8.46
C SER A 245 -7.48 -10.49 9.93
N PRO A 246 -6.37 -11.22 10.17
CA PRO A 246 -5.80 -11.34 11.51
C PRO A 246 -4.85 -10.18 11.86
N VAL A 247 -4.64 -9.21 10.96
CA VAL A 247 -3.60 -8.18 11.12
C VAL A 247 -3.98 -7.13 12.15
N VAL A 248 -5.25 -6.76 12.18
CA VAL A 248 -5.84 -5.83 13.15
C VAL A 248 -6.88 -6.59 13.95
N ASP A 249 -6.75 -6.60 15.27
CA ASP A 249 -7.71 -7.23 16.18
C ASP A 249 -8.54 -6.20 16.97
N ASP A 250 -9.40 -6.70 17.87
CA ASP A 250 -10.26 -5.84 18.67
C ASP A 250 -9.48 -5.01 19.70
N ASP A 251 -8.34 -5.52 20.19
CA ASP A 251 -7.46 -4.80 21.11
C ASP A 251 -6.77 -3.62 20.40
N ASP A 252 -6.34 -3.81 19.15
CA ASP A 252 -5.81 -2.73 18.31
C ASP A 252 -6.85 -1.63 18.08
N VAL A 253 -8.10 -2.01 17.80
CA VAL A 253 -9.22 -1.07 17.61
C VAL A 253 -9.54 -0.33 18.90
N ALA A 254 -9.52 -1.02 20.04
CA ALA A 254 -9.75 -0.43 21.35
C ALA A 254 -8.65 0.59 21.70
N GLU A 255 -7.38 0.26 21.45
CA GLU A 255 -6.26 1.17 21.67
C GLU A 255 -6.32 2.39 20.73
N LEU A 256 -6.64 2.19 19.46
CA LEU A 256 -6.82 3.29 18.50
C LEU A 256 -7.94 4.23 18.94
N ARG A 257 -9.10 3.70 19.37
CA ARG A 257 -10.21 4.50 19.89
C ARG A 257 -9.86 5.21 21.19
N ARG A 258 -9.03 4.62 22.05
CA ARG A 258 -8.58 5.25 23.29
C ARG A 258 -7.75 6.50 23.01
N ARG A 259 -6.88 6.45 21.99
CA ARG A 259 -6.01 7.57 21.59
C ARG A 259 -6.70 8.59 20.68
N GLN A 260 -7.59 8.12 19.81
CA GLN A 260 -8.32 8.93 18.83
C GLN A 260 -9.82 8.68 18.97
N PRO A 261 -10.52 9.30 19.94
CA PRO A 261 -11.93 9.01 20.25
C PRO A 261 -12.91 9.27 19.09
N THR A 262 -12.51 10.11 18.13
CA THR A 262 -13.32 10.42 16.93
C THR A 262 -12.98 9.54 15.73
N VAL A 263 -12.14 8.51 15.89
CA VAL A 263 -11.78 7.59 14.80
C VAL A 263 -13.02 6.88 14.28
N ARG A 264 -13.20 6.92 12.96
CA ARG A 264 -14.20 6.10 12.26
C ARG A 264 -13.62 4.70 12.04
N VAL A 265 -14.35 3.66 12.41
CA VAL A 265 -13.90 2.27 12.22
C VAL A 265 -14.94 1.54 11.40
N GLU A 266 -14.54 1.03 10.25
CA GLU A 266 -15.39 0.33 9.30
C GLU A 266 -14.89 -1.11 9.14
N LEU A 267 -15.79 -2.08 9.25
CA LEU A 267 -15.50 -3.50 9.05
C LEU A 267 -16.02 -3.91 7.66
N VAL A 268 -15.17 -4.53 6.86
CA VAL A 268 -15.50 -4.96 5.50
C VAL A 268 -15.60 -6.49 5.46
N GLU A 269 -16.83 -6.98 5.32
CA GLU A 269 -17.14 -8.40 5.17
C GLU A 269 -16.57 -8.96 3.86
N GLY A 270 -16.08 -10.21 3.91
CA GLY A 270 -15.50 -10.89 2.76
C GLY A 270 -14.21 -10.24 2.24
N ALA A 271 -13.45 -9.59 3.14
CA ALA A 271 -12.12 -9.05 2.86
C ALA A 271 -11.13 -9.51 3.92
N GLY A 272 -9.96 -9.97 3.45
CA GLY A 272 -8.79 -10.18 4.29
C GLY A 272 -7.93 -8.92 4.36
N HIS A 273 -6.61 -9.11 4.48
CA HIS A 273 -5.67 -7.99 4.64
C HIS A 273 -5.64 -7.03 3.43
N SER A 274 -5.83 -7.55 2.21
CA SER A 274 -5.82 -6.75 0.97
C SER A 274 -7.22 -6.34 0.54
N ILE A 275 -7.88 -5.48 1.34
CA ILE A 275 -9.26 -5.01 1.10
C ILE A 275 -9.41 -4.36 -0.28
N GLN A 276 -8.39 -3.64 -0.77
CA GLN A 276 -8.41 -3.06 -2.13
C GLN A 276 -8.41 -4.11 -3.26
N GLY A 277 -8.04 -5.35 -2.96
CA GLY A 277 -8.12 -6.49 -3.87
C GLY A 277 -9.39 -7.30 -3.70
N ASP A 278 -9.82 -7.52 -2.45
CA ASP A 278 -10.98 -8.38 -2.13
C ASP A 278 -12.32 -7.65 -2.30
N GLN A 279 -12.42 -6.40 -1.82
CA GLN A 279 -13.65 -5.59 -1.82
C GLN A 279 -13.39 -4.15 -2.32
N PRO A 280 -12.87 -3.98 -3.55
CA PRO A 280 -12.47 -2.67 -4.07
C PRO A 280 -13.61 -1.65 -4.16
N LEU A 281 -14.82 -2.09 -4.51
CA LEU A 281 -15.99 -1.20 -4.63
C LEU A 281 -16.47 -0.71 -3.26
N VAL A 282 -16.44 -1.59 -2.24
CA VAL A 282 -16.79 -1.23 -0.86
C VAL A 282 -15.79 -0.20 -0.34
N LEU A 283 -14.49 -0.46 -0.52
CA LEU A 283 -13.45 0.47 -0.11
C LEU A 283 -13.59 1.82 -0.84
N ALA A 284 -13.80 1.84 -2.16
CA ALA A 284 -13.99 3.07 -2.91
C ALA A 284 -15.19 3.89 -2.41
N ASN A 285 -16.30 3.23 -2.05
CA ASN A 285 -17.46 3.91 -1.48
C ASN A 285 -17.16 4.51 -0.10
N LEU A 286 -16.47 3.78 0.79
CA LEU A 286 -16.05 4.29 2.10
C LEU A 286 -15.12 5.50 1.96
N LEU A 287 -14.16 5.44 1.03
CA LEU A 287 -13.26 6.57 0.75
C LEU A 287 -14.03 7.78 0.21
N ALA A 288 -14.96 7.58 -0.73
CA ALA A 288 -15.76 8.66 -1.29
C ALA A 288 -16.69 9.29 -0.25
N ASP A 289 -17.20 8.50 0.69
CA ASP A 289 -18.01 8.94 1.82
C ASP A 289 -17.21 9.78 2.80
N PHE A 290 -16.13 9.20 3.31
CA PHE A 290 -15.24 9.88 4.23
C PHE A 290 -14.61 11.14 3.64
N LEU A 291 -14.46 11.23 2.31
CA LEU A 291 -13.97 12.43 1.64
C LEU A 291 -14.96 13.60 1.69
N ARG A 292 -16.28 13.33 1.70
CA ARG A 292 -17.35 14.34 1.73
C ARG A 292 -17.61 14.91 3.13
N ASP A 293 -17.46 14.10 4.16
CA ASP A 293 -17.71 14.46 5.58
C ASP A 293 -16.86 15.64 6.07
#